data_AF-A0A7V9HK29-F1
#
_entry.id   AF-A0A7V9HK29-F1
#
_cell.length_a   1.000
_cell.length_b   1.000
_cell.length_c   1.000
_cell.angle_alpha   90.00
_cell.angle_beta   90.00
_cell.angle_gamma   90.00
#
_symmetry.space_group_name_H-M   'P 1'
#
loop_
_entity.id
_entity.type
_entity.pdbx_description
1 polymer ?
#
loop_
_entity_poly.entity_id
_entity_poly.type
_entity_poly.pdbx_seq_one_letter_code
_entity_poly.pdbx_strand_id
1 'polypeptide(L)'
;QGNGAVNALLQAIDNAVGKTGELEDYEVEAVTPGDDALGQVRVRIRAYDQVYTGTGLATDVVEASARAYLNALSKVPAPAESVAGSGTSV
;
A
#
# COMPACT_ATOMS: atom_id res chain seq x y z
N GLN A 1 -2.92 15.60 14.11
CA GLN A 1 -4.25 14.97 14.09
C GLN A 1 -4.63 14.74 12.64
N GLY A 2 -4.33 13.57 12.09
CA GLY A 2 -4.65 13.21 10.71
C GLY A 2 -6.07 12.65 10.62
N ASN A 3 -7.07 13.53 10.66
CA ASN A 3 -8.48 13.16 10.55
C ASN A 3 -8.85 13.01 9.07
N GLY A 4 -8.60 11.85 8.47
CA GLY A 4 -9.04 11.54 7.11
C GLY A 4 -9.59 10.12 7.03
N ALA A 5 -10.68 9.93 6.26
CA ALA A 5 -11.27 8.61 6.00
C ALA A 5 -10.23 7.60 5.49
N VAL A 6 -9.22 8.09 4.76
CA VAL A 6 -8.09 7.30 4.28
C VAL A 6 -7.23 6.77 5.44
N ASN A 7 -6.94 7.57 6.47
CA ASN A 7 -6.16 7.11 7.62
C ASN A 7 -6.89 6.02 8.42
N ALA A 8 -8.21 6.19 8.61
CA ALA A 8 -9.03 5.16 9.27
C ALA A 8 -9.04 3.84 8.48
N LEU A 9 -9.15 3.93 7.15
CA LEU A 9 -9.08 2.79 6.25
C LEU A 9 -7.72 2.08 6.32
N LEU A 10 -6.62 2.83 6.23
CA LEU A 10 -5.24 2.33 6.35
C LEU A 10 -5.06 1.58 7.67
N GLN A 11 -5.50 2.18 8.77
CA GLN A 11 -5.38 1.62 10.11
C GLN A 11 -6.27 0.37 10.29
N ALA A 12 -7.42 0.30 9.64
CA ALA A 12 -8.25 -0.91 9.61
C ALA A 12 -7.57 -2.05 8.85
N ILE A 13 -6.92 -1.76 7.72
CA ILE A 13 -6.16 -2.74 6.94
C ILE A 13 -4.95 -3.23 7.75
N ASP A 14 -4.24 -2.33 8.41
CA ASP A 14 -3.13 -2.63 9.30
C ASP A 14 -3.53 -3.65 10.38
N ASN A 15 -4.64 -3.36 11.09
CA ASN A 15 -5.20 -4.26 12.10
C ASN A 15 -5.66 -5.61 11.53
N ALA A 16 -6.21 -5.62 10.31
CA ALA A 16 -6.68 -6.85 9.66
C ALA A 16 -5.54 -7.74 9.17
N VAL A 17 -4.45 -7.14 8.70
CA VAL A 17 -3.28 -7.85 8.13
C VAL A 17 -2.22 -8.14 9.20
N GLY A 18 -2.23 -7.41 10.32
CA GLY A 18 -1.24 -7.51 11.39
C GLY A 18 0.13 -6.98 10.97
N LYS A 19 0.17 -6.04 10.01
CA LYS A 19 1.39 -5.43 9.49
C LYS A 19 1.24 -3.92 9.44
N THR A 20 2.27 -3.24 9.89
CA THR A 20 2.34 -1.78 9.90
C THR A 20 3.26 -1.25 8.82
N GLY A 21 2.77 -0.31 8.02
CA GLY A 21 3.55 0.43 7.02
C GLY A 21 3.32 1.92 7.14
N GLU A 22 4.41 2.69 7.17
CA GLU A 22 4.36 4.15 7.24
C GLU A 22 4.10 4.70 5.83
N LEU A 23 3.04 5.49 5.63
CA LEU A 23 2.74 6.08 4.33
C LEU A 23 3.73 7.22 4.03
N GLU A 24 4.57 7.04 3.02
CA GLU A 24 5.52 8.06 2.54
C GLU A 24 4.90 8.93 1.46
N ASP A 25 4.16 8.32 0.53
CA ASP A 25 3.65 8.99 -0.66
C ASP A 25 2.28 8.44 -1.05
N TYR A 26 1.40 9.32 -1.51
CA TYR A 26 0.03 9.01 -1.93
C TYR A 26 -0.32 9.84 -3.15
N GLU A 27 -0.55 9.17 -4.26
CA GLU A 27 -0.79 9.78 -5.56
C GLU A 27 -2.08 9.21 -6.16
N VAL A 28 -2.94 10.09 -6.67
CA VAL A 28 -4.21 9.74 -7.31
C VAL A 28 -4.18 10.26 -8.74
N GLU A 29 -4.37 9.37 -9.69
CA GLU A 29 -4.40 9.65 -11.12
C GLU A 29 -5.72 9.15 -11.72
N ALA A 30 -6.34 9.94 -12.59
CA ALA A 30 -7.47 9.49 -13.38
C ALA A 30 -6.96 8.82 -14.67
N VAL A 31 -7.24 7.53 -14.85
CA VAL A 31 -6.73 6.76 -16.00
C VAL A 31 -7.63 6.92 -17.22
N THR A 32 -8.94 7.00 -17.01
CA THR A 32 -9.91 7.15 -18.10
C THR A 32 -10.78 8.39 -17.90
N PRO A 33 -11.10 9.13 -18.98
CA PRO A 33 -12.09 10.19 -18.93
C PRO A 33 -13.51 9.62 -19.07
N GLY A 34 -14.48 10.18 -18.35
CA GLY A 34 -15.90 9.78 -18.41
C GLY A 34 -16.53 9.64 -17.03
N ASP A 35 -17.84 9.35 -16.97
CA ASP A 35 -18.56 9.07 -15.72
C ASP A 35 -18.05 7.76 -15.06
N ASP A 36 -17.68 6.77 -15.89
CA ASP A 36 -16.98 5.54 -15.52
C ASP A 36 -15.44 5.69 -15.47
N ALA A 37 -14.95 6.87 -15.08
CA ALA A 37 -13.52 7.09 -14.92
C ALA A 37 -12.93 6.13 -13.88
N LEU A 38 -11.89 5.39 -14.26
CA LEU A 38 -11.12 4.57 -13.34
C LEU A 38 -10.06 5.46 -12.67
N GLY A 39 -10.17 5.57 -11.35
CA GLY A 39 -9.14 6.15 -10.50
C GLY A 39 -8.03 5.14 -10.26
N GLN A 40 -6.81 5.49 -10.66
CA GLN A 40 -5.60 4.83 -10.20
C GLN A 40 -5.10 5.53 -8.95
N VAL A 41 -4.86 4.76 -7.90
CA VAL A 41 -4.20 5.24 -6.69
C VAL A 41 -2.88 4.50 -6.55
N ARG A 42 -1.81 5.26 -6.34
CA ARG A 42 -0.48 4.74 -6.07
C ARG A 42 -0.09 5.17 -4.67
N VAL A 43 0.37 4.21 -3.88
CA VAL A 43 0.83 4.46 -2.51
C VAL A 43 2.25 3.95 -2.35
N ARG A 44 3.08 4.71 -1.66
CA ARG A 44 4.39 4.26 -1.19
C ARG A 44 4.36 4.19 0.31
N ILE A 45 4.76 3.04 0.82
CA ILE A 45 4.87 2.79 2.24
C ILE A 45 6.31 2.44 2.58
N ARG A 46 6.79 2.87 3.73
CA ARG A 46 8.06 2.43 4.30
C ARG A 46 7.79 1.41 5.39
N ALA A 47 8.45 0.27 5.29
CA ALA A 47 8.44 -0.78 6.31
C ALA A 47 9.84 -1.39 6.40
N TYR A 48 10.33 -1.63 7.62
CA TYR A 48 11.66 -2.21 7.86
C TYR A 48 12.80 -1.50 7.10
N ASP A 49 12.77 -0.17 7.05
CA ASP A 49 13.70 0.69 6.30
C ASP A 49 13.67 0.54 4.76
N GLN A 50 12.79 -0.29 4.23
CA GLN A 50 12.56 -0.47 2.80
C GLN A 50 11.28 0.21 2.35
N VAL A 51 11.27 0.73 1.13
CA VAL A 51 10.09 1.37 0.53
C VAL A 51 9.39 0.38 -0.40
N TYR A 52 8.11 0.17 -0.16
CA TYR A 52 7.23 -0.66 -0.98
C TYR A 52 6.18 0.21 -1.64
N THR A 53 5.98 -0.01 -2.94
CA THR A 53 4.97 0.71 -3.71
C THR A 53 3.83 -0.24 -4.05
N GLY A 54 2.59 0.21 -3.88
CA GLY A 54 1.39 -0.48 -4.30
C GLY A 54 0.53 0.41 -5.18
N THR A 55 -0.24 -0.22 -6.06
CA THR A 55 -1.14 0.47 -6.98
C THR A 55 -2.49 -0.22 -6.94
N GLY A 56 -3.56 0.58 -6.94
CA GLY A 56 -4.94 0.13 -6.95
C GLY A 56 -5.72 0.85 -8.04
N LEU A 57 -6.59 0.12 -8.72
CA LEU A 57 -7.48 0.64 -9.76
C LEU A 57 -8.92 0.35 -9.32
N ALA A 58 -9.73 1.39 -9.24
CA ALA A 58 -11.17 1.27 -8.98
C ALA A 58 -11.89 2.51 -9.52
N THR A 59 -13.21 2.40 -9.70
CA THR A 59 -14.08 3.56 -9.96
C THR A 59 -14.11 4.50 -8.76
N ASP A 60 -14.06 3.94 -7.55
CA ASP A 60 -14.03 4.69 -6.29
C ASP A 60 -12.60 4.87 -5.77
N VAL A 61 -12.20 6.12 -5.54
CA VAL A 61 -10.86 6.47 -5.00
C VAL A 61 -10.61 5.80 -3.64
N VAL A 62 -11.63 5.63 -2.80
CA VAL A 62 -11.51 4.96 -1.50
C VAL A 62 -11.16 3.49 -1.67
N GLU A 63 -11.83 2.80 -2.59
CA GLU A 63 -11.55 1.39 -2.90
C GLU A 63 -10.16 1.24 -3.55
N ALA A 64 -9.83 2.09 -4.52
CA ALA A 64 -8.51 2.10 -5.15
C ALA A 64 -7.41 2.30 -4.09
N SER A 65 -7.62 3.19 -3.13
CA SER A 65 -6.68 3.44 -2.02
C SER A 65 -6.50 2.20 -1.13
N ALA A 66 -7.60 1.52 -0.77
CA ALA A 66 -7.54 0.28 -0.01
C ALA A 66 -6.70 -0.78 -0.74
N ARG A 67 -6.99 -0.98 -2.03
CA ARG A 67 -6.30 -1.98 -2.87
C ARG A 67 -4.83 -1.65 -3.06
N ALA A 68 -4.50 -0.38 -3.28
CA ALA A 68 -3.12 0.07 -3.41
C ALA A 68 -2.31 -0.21 -2.14
N TYR A 69 -2.87 0.12 -0.98
CA TYR A 69 -2.20 -0.10 0.31
C TYR A 69 -2.04 -1.57 0.65
N LEU A 70 -3.07 -2.38 0.42
CA LEU A 70 -2.99 -3.83 0.56
C LEU A 70 -1.91 -4.44 -0.36
N ASN A 71 -1.79 -3.94 -1.59
CA ASN A 71 -0.75 -4.39 -2.53
C ASN A 71 0.66 -3.99 -2.08
N ALA A 72 0.81 -2.84 -1.42
CA ALA A 72 2.08 -2.42 -0.85
C ALA A 72 2.44 -3.29 0.38
N LEU A 73 1.50 -3.48 1.30
CA LEU A 73 1.67 -4.29 2.51
C LEU A 73 1.91 -5.77 2.23
N SER A 74 1.34 -6.32 1.16
CA SER A 74 1.57 -7.72 0.78
C SER A 74 3.02 -7.97 0.34
N LYS A 75 3.70 -6.95 -0.19
CA LYS A 75 5.12 -7.00 -0.57
C LYS A 75 6.05 -6.85 0.63
N VAL A 76 5.56 -6.29 1.74
CA VAL A 76 6.32 -6.24 2.99
C VAL A 76 6.51 -7.68 3.45
N PRO A 77 7.75 -8.18 3.53
CA PRO A 77 8.00 -9.52 4.05
C PRO A 77 7.40 -9.61 5.45
N ALA A 78 6.84 -10.76 5.81
CA ALA A 78 6.60 -11.04 7.23
C ALA A 78 7.92 -10.82 7.97
N PRO A 79 7.93 -10.37 9.24
CA PRO A 79 9.16 -10.28 10.02
C PRO A 79 9.81 -11.66 9.99
N ALA A 80 10.77 -11.80 9.09
CA ALA A 80 11.60 -12.98 9.02
C ALA A 80 12.41 -12.86 10.29
N GLU A 81 12.08 -13.68 11.28
CA GLU A 81 13.12 -14.16 12.18
C GLU A 81 14.33 -14.44 11.32
N SER A 82 15.42 -13.75 11.63
CA SER A 82 16.61 -13.69 10.80
C SER A 82 17.10 -15.12 10.55
N VAL A 83 16.76 -15.69 9.40
CA VAL A 83 17.47 -16.84 8.87
C VAL A 83 18.63 -16.29 8.08
N ALA A 84 19.77 -16.30 8.75
CA ALA A 84 21.08 -16.22 8.16
C ALA A 84 21.22 -17.23 7.00
N GLY A 85 21.95 -16.82 5.95
CA GLY A 85 22.32 -17.66 4.82
C GLY A 85 21.25 -17.63 3.72
N SER A 86 21.55 -17.17 2.52
CA SER A 86 22.46 -17.91 1.65
C SER A 86 23.00 -16.99 0.58
N GLY A 87 24.32 -16.96 0.45
CA GLY A 87 24.93 -16.54 -0.80
C GLY A 87 24.51 -17.51 -1.90
N THR A 88 24.21 -16.96 -3.07
CA THR A 88 24.54 -17.66 -4.30
C THR A 88 25.19 -16.61 -5.20
N SER A 89 26.53 -16.66 -5.22
CA SER A 89 27.28 -16.25 -6.39
C SER A 89 26.88 -17.16 -7.54
N VAL A 90 26.66 -16.55 -8.70
CA VAL A 90 26.90 -17.18 -9.99
C VAL A 90 27.87 -16.28 -10.73
#